data_AF-A0A9X2A8W5-F1
#
_entry.id   AF-A0A9X2A8W5-F1
#
_cell.length_a   1.000
_cell.length_b   1.000
_cell.length_c   1.000
_cell.angle_alpha   90.00
_cell.angle_beta   90.00
_cell.angle_gamma   90.00
#
_symmetry.space_group_name_H-M   'P 1'
#
loop_
_entity.id
_entity.type
_entity.pdbx_description
1 polymer ?
#
loop_
_entity_poly.entity_id
_entity_poly.type
_entity_poly.pdbx_seq_one_letter_code
_entity_poly.pdbx_strand_id
1 'polypeptide(L)'
;MKFHITKPDNNWYSIKIEDESFEFEFYTSGIPENPINNLCQNLILTINGIDTITRFNLEPQEYILELKIHQNHYYLGIFNPKKDNSIFSKSGNYEKIILPIYRGIKKLTSSNNSSKEINFEKVKKLENLIREKKSENKFQVDANNIVDWKSFHKEVRNELKFPDYYGENMDAWIDCIDEISENSDLVIRIKNTQNLKNKNPEILNSLIECSQFVNTRKINQGEKNRVILDFD
;
A
#
# COMPACT_ATOMS: atom_id res chain seq x y z
N MET A 1 0.85 2.86 -12.94
CA MET A 1 1.98 3.79 -12.88
C MET A 1 3.24 3.08 -12.41
N LYS A 2 4.36 3.36 -13.06
CA LYS A 2 5.72 3.06 -12.59
C LYS A 2 6.43 4.37 -12.29
N PHE A 3 7.26 4.37 -11.26
CA PHE A 3 8.07 5.52 -10.85
C PHE A 3 9.53 5.06 -10.82
N HIS A 4 10.36 5.62 -11.68
CA HIS A 4 11.75 5.26 -11.87
C HIS A 4 12.64 6.41 -11.42
N ILE A 5 13.66 6.07 -10.64
CA ILE A 5 14.68 7.01 -10.20
C ILE A 5 16.03 6.44 -10.59
N THR A 6 16.81 7.22 -11.34
CA THR A 6 18.18 6.88 -11.70
C THR A 6 19.13 8.02 -11.34
N LYS A 7 20.39 7.70 -11.13
CA LYS A 7 21.46 8.66 -10.91
C LYS A 7 22.42 8.61 -12.10
N PRO A 8 22.19 9.40 -13.16
CA PRO A 8 23.02 9.40 -14.35
C PRO A 8 24.44 9.94 -14.09
N ASP A 9 24.58 10.90 -13.17
CA ASP A 9 25.85 11.52 -12.81
C ASP A 9 25.86 11.95 -11.33
N ASN A 10 27.03 12.33 -10.80
CA ASN A 10 27.21 12.88 -9.47
C ASN A 10 26.32 14.12 -9.28
N ASN A 11 25.49 14.12 -8.23
CA ASN A 11 24.52 15.17 -7.89
C ASN A 11 23.35 15.39 -8.88
N TRP A 12 23.13 14.50 -9.85
CA TRP A 12 21.97 14.61 -10.75
C TRP A 12 21.10 13.36 -10.65
N TYR A 13 19.78 13.55 -10.69
CA TYR A 13 18.82 12.46 -10.73
C TYR A 13 17.91 12.61 -11.93
N SER A 14 17.55 11.49 -12.55
CA SER A 14 16.41 11.41 -13.47
C SER A 14 15.22 10.79 -12.73
N ILE A 15 14.06 11.43 -12.88
CA ILE A 15 12.77 10.94 -12.41
C ILE A 15 11.92 10.68 -13.65
N LYS A 16 11.54 9.41 -13.84
CA LYS A 16 10.70 8.96 -14.94
C LYS A 16 9.41 8.33 -14.43
N ILE A 17 8.29 8.71 -15.03
CA ILE A 17 6.95 8.24 -14.69
C ILE A 17 6.31 7.68 -15.94
N GLU A 18 5.81 6.46 -15.83
CA GLU A 18 5.11 5.75 -16.91
C GLU A 18 3.73 5.31 -16.42
N ASP A 19 2.68 5.60 -17.18
CA ASP A 19 1.32 5.18 -16.87
C ASP A 19 0.48 5.00 -18.14
N GLU A 20 0.06 3.77 -18.45
CA GLU A 20 -0.76 3.39 -19.63
C GLU A 20 -0.32 3.98 -20.99
N SER A 21 -0.64 5.23 -21.28
CA SER A 21 -0.27 5.98 -22.50
C SER A 21 0.50 7.28 -22.22
N PHE A 22 0.99 7.45 -21.01
CA PHE A 22 1.73 8.63 -20.55
C PHE A 22 3.14 8.24 -20.12
N GLU A 23 4.12 9.02 -20.60
CA GLU A 23 5.52 8.92 -20.20
C GLU A 23 6.07 10.33 -20.00
N PHE A 24 6.67 10.57 -18.84
CA PHE A 24 7.31 11.85 -18.54
C PHE A 24 8.59 11.62 -17.75
N GLU A 25 9.67 12.23 -18.22
CA GLU A 25 10.98 12.18 -17.58
C GLU A 25 11.53 13.61 -17.40
N PHE A 26 12.09 13.87 -16.22
CA PHE A 26 12.76 15.13 -15.93
C PHE A 26 13.99 14.90 -15.07
N TYR A 27 14.90 15.88 -15.12
CA TYR A 27 16.13 15.88 -14.34
C TYR A 27 16.05 16.85 -13.17
N THR A 28 16.75 16.53 -12.08
CA THR A 28 16.82 17.36 -10.88
C THR A 28 18.23 17.34 -10.30
N SER A 29 18.64 18.48 -9.75
CA SER A 29 19.87 18.65 -8.98
C SER A 29 19.71 18.04 -7.59
N GLY A 30 20.80 17.48 -7.07
CA GLY A 30 20.99 17.07 -5.67
C GLY A 30 21.53 18.18 -4.76
N ILE A 31 21.72 19.37 -5.30
CA ILE A 31 22.28 20.56 -4.63
C ILE A 31 21.21 21.67 -4.60
N PRO A 32 21.08 22.42 -3.49
CA PRO A 32 21.81 22.28 -2.23
C PRO A 32 21.32 21.12 -1.35
N GLU A 33 20.08 20.69 -1.56
CA GLU A 33 19.48 19.56 -0.86
C GLU A 33 19.15 18.43 -1.82
N ASN A 34 19.40 17.20 -1.38
CA ASN A 34 19.10 16.02 -2.17
C ASN A 34 17.57 15.81 -2.24
N PRO A 35 16.96 15.89 -3.44
CA PRO A 35 15.51 15.80 -3.59
C PRO A 35 14.97 14.41 -3.25
N ILE A 36 15.81 13.36 -3.32
CA ILE A 36 15.42 12.01 -2.92
C ILE A 36 15.27 11.92 -1.40
N ASN A 37 16.11 12.61 -0.63
CA ASN A 37 15.97 12.67 0.83
C ASN A 37 14.68 13.38 1.24
N ASN A 38 14.29 14.44 0.50
CA ASN A 38 13.04 15.16 0.71
C ASN A 38 11.84 14.32 0.28
N LEU A 39 11.91 13.64 -0.87
CA LEU A 39 10.88 12.70 -1.31
C LEU A 39 10.65 11.57 -0.30
N CYS A 40 11.72 10.96 0.23
CA CYS A 40 11.64 9.93 1.27
C CYS A 40 10.91 10.45 2.52
N GLN A 41 11.28 11.64 3.01
CA GLN A 41 10.66 12.25 4.18
C GLN A 41 9.18 12.54 3.93
N ASN A 42 8.86 13.11 2.78
CA ASN A 42 7.50 13.48 2.40
C ASN A 42 6.61 12.25 2.21
N LEU A 43 7.16 11.15 1.69
CA LEU A 43 6.44 9.88 1.60
C LEU A 43 6.12 9.32 3.00
N ILE A 44 7.06 9.39 3.96
CA ILE A 44 6.81 9.00 5.36
C ILE A 44 5.68 9.84 5.97
N LEU A 45 5.72 11.17 5.78
CA LEU A 45 4.70 12.07 6.31
C LEU A 45 3.32 11.80 5.68
N THR A 46 3.27 11.58 4.37
CA THR A 46 2.01 11.28 3.65
C THR A 46 1.39 9.97 4.11
N ILE A 47 2.19 8.92 4.29
CA ILE A 47 1.69 7.62 4.82
C ILE A 47 1.09 7.80 6.23
N ASN A 48 1.56 8.78 6.99
CA ASN A 48 1.06 9.13 8.31
C ASN A 48 -0.07 10.18 8.29
N GLY A 49 -0.65 10.50 7.13
CA GLY A 49 -1.83 11.36 7.06
C GLY A 49 -1.55 12.84 6.77
N ILE A 50 -0.32 13.22 6.41
CA ILE A 50 0.06 14.62 6.20
C ILE A 50 0.30 14.89 4.71
N ASP A 51 -0.43 15.84 4.14
CA ASP A 51 -0.19 16.32 2.77
C ASP A 51 1.21 16.93 2.63
N THR A 52 1.92 16.58 1.56
CA THR A 52 3.30 17.00 1.36
C THR A 52 3.61 17.43 -0.06
N ILE A 53 4.68 18.21 -0.19
CA ILE A 53 5.20 18.71 -1.45
C ILE A 53 6.71 18.48 -1.51
N THR A 54 7.18 17.86 -2.59
CA THR A 54 8.60 17.71 -2.92
C THR A 54 8.95 18.59 -4.11
N ARG A 55 9.93 19.48 -3.94
CA ARG A 55 10.47 20.30 -5.03
C ARG A 55 11.67 19.61 -5.67
N PHE A 56 11.66 19.59 -7.00
CA PHE A 56 12.74 19.10 -7.84
C PHE A 56 13.27 20.27 -8.67
N ASN A 57 14.47 20.74 -8.32
CA ASN A 57 15.06 21.94 -8.89
C ASN A 57 16.14 21.57 -9.91
N LEU A 58 16.08 22.17 -11.08
CA LEU A 58 17.16 22.18 -12.06
C LEU A 58 17.12 23.49 -12.83
N GLU A 59 17.79 24.53 -12.33
CA GLU A 59 17.68 25.87 -12.90
C GLU A 59 17.89 25.89 -14.42
N PRO A 60 17.00 26.56 -15.19
CA PRO A 60 15.86 27.37 -14.75
C PRO A 60 14.55 26.59 -14.54
N GLN A 61 14.55 25.26 -14.70
CA GLN A 61 13.39 24.40 -14.56
C GLN A 61 13.14 24.00 -13.10
N GLU A 62 11.87 23.85 -12.74
CA GLU A 62 11.43 23.33 -11.45
C GLU A 62 10.21 22.45 -11.69
N TYR A 63 10.13 21.35 -10.94
CA TYR A 63 8.97 20.48 -10.89
C TYR A 63 8.57 20.25 -9.45
N ILE A 64 7.26 20.25 -9.20
CA ILE A 64 6.70 20.02 -7.88
C ILE A 64 5.91 18.72 -7.92
N LEU A 65 6.24 17.81 -7.00
CA LEU A 65 5.47 16.61 -6.73
C LEU A 65 4.66 16.82 -5.47
N GLU A 66 3.34 16.81 -5.60
CA GLU A 66 2.38 16.92 -4.51
C GLU A 66 1.84 15.52 -4.18
N LEU A 67 1.82 15.19 -2.89
CA LEU A 67 1.17 14.01 -2.34
C LEU A 67 0.12 14.44 -1.33
N LYS A 68 -1.12 13.99 -1.53
CA LYS A 68 -2.21 14.21 -0.59
C LYS A 68 -2.83 12.90 -0.15
N ILE A 69 -3.43 12.89 1.03
CA ILE A 69 -4.15 11.74 1.57
C ILE A 69 -5.52 12.15 2.14
N HIS A 70 -6.57 11.44 1.74
CA HIS A 70 -7.91 11.62 2.26
C HIS A 70 -8.61 10.27 2.41
N GLN A 71 -9.03 9.91 3.62
CA GLN A 71 -9.77 8.65 3.89
C GLN A 71 -9.12 7.42 3.22
N ASN A 72 -7.80 7.28 3.35
CA ASN A 72 -6.98 6.19 2.79
C ASN A 72 -6.81 6.18 1.25
N HIS A 73 -7.34 7.18 0.55
CA HIS A 73 -7.03 7.47 -0.85
C HIS A 73 -5.88 8.47 -0.96
N TYR A 74 -4.95 8.17 -1.84
CA TYR A 74 -3.80 9.00 -2.13
C TYR A 74 -3.99 9.72 -3.47
N TYR A 75 -3.55 10.96 -3.52
CA TYR A 75 -3.44 11.74 -4.74
C TYR A 75 -1.97 12.08 -4.98
N LEU A 76 -1.52 11.89 -6.20
CA LEU A 76 -0.23 12.31 -6.71
C LEU A 76 -0.44 13.34 -7.82
N GLY A 77 0.12 14.53 -7.66
CA GLY A 77 0.15 15.56 -8.69
C GLY A 77 1.60 15.94 -9.03
N ILE A 78 1.87 16.21 -10.30
CA ILE A 78 3.14 16.78 -10.76
C ILE A 78 2.86 17.96 -11.65
N PHE A 79 3.48 19.09 -11.35
CA PHE A 79 3.28 20.32 -12.10
C PHE A 79 4.59 21.12 -12.19
N ASN A 80 4.64 22.00 -13.18
CA ASN A 80 5.71 22.99 -13.31
C ASN A 80 5.16 24.36 -12.91
N PRO A 81 5.64 24.98 -11.82
CA PRO A 81 5.07 26.21 -11.30
C PRO A 81 5.19 27.40 -12.27
N LYS A 82 6.07 27.31 -13.28
CA LYS A 82 6.26 28.37 -14.29
C LYS A 82 5.39 28.19 -15.53
N LYS A 83 4.79 27.01 -15.73
CA LYS A 83 3.97 26.70 -16.92
C LYS A 83 2.47 26.61 -16.62
N ASP A 84 2.07 26.91 -15.38
CA ASP A 84 0.69 26.99 -14.86
C ASP A 84 -0.22 25.77 -15.14
N ASN A 85 0.37 24.62 -15.50
CA ASN A 85 -0.35 23.42 -15.92
C ASN A 85 0.12 22.19 -15.14
N SER A 86 -0.85 21.35 -14.76
CA SER A 86 -0.59 19.98 -14.28
C SER A 86 0.02 19.15 -15.42
N ILE A 87 1.12 18.48 -15.14
CA ILE A 87 1.82 17.58 -16.07
C ILE A 87 1.26 16.17 -15.94
N PHE A 88 1.00 15.74 -14.70
CA PHE A 88 0.49 14.43 -14.40
C PHE A 88 -0.30 14.47 -13.10
N SER A 89 -1.42 13.75 -13.06
CA SER A 89 -2.16 13.53 -11.83
C SER A 89 -2.72 12.12 -11.80
N LYS A 90 -2.64 11.45 -10.65
CA LYS A 90 -3.22 10.13 -10.44
C LYS A 90 -3.70 10.01 -9.01
N SER A 91 -4.88 9.43 -8.83
CA SER A 91 -5.40 9.04 -7.52
C SER A 91 -5.49 7.52 -7.41
N GLY A 92 -5.47 7.02 -6.18
CA GLY A 92 -5.70 5.62 -5.89
C GLY A 92 -5.27 5.24 -4.47
N ASN A 93 -5.40 3.96 -4.16
CA ASN A 93 -4.96 3.41 -2.89
C ASN A 93 -3.43 3.43 -2.75
N TYR A 94 -2.96 3.03 -1.56
CA TYR A 94 -1.55 2.90 -1.21
C TYR A 94 -0.73 2.11 -2.25
N GLU A 95 -1.29 1.03 -2.81
CA GLU A 95 -0.60 0.20 -3.80
C GLU A 95 -0.40 0.88 -5.15
N LYS A 96 -1.37 1.72 -5.57
CA LYS A 96 -1.34 2.42 -6.86
C LYS A 96 -0.46 3.66 -6.84
N ILE A 97 -0.31 4.32 -5.69
CA ILE A 97 0.41 5.60 -5.58
C ILE A 97 1.71 5.49 -4.79
N ILE A 98 1.67 5.00 -3.54
CA ILE A 98 2.83 5.00 -2.63
C ILE A 98 3.85 3.93 -3.02
N LEU A 99 3.40 2.70 -3.29
CA LEU A 99 4.32 1.60 -3.59
C LEU A 99 5.18 1.83 -4.84
N PRO A 100 4.69 2.38 -5.96
CA PRO A 100 5.54 2.71 -7.11
C PRO A 100 6.68 3.67 -6.76
N ILE A 101 6.40 4.75 -6.02
CA ILE A 101 7.41 5.74 -5.61
C ILE A 101 8.45 5.08 -4.70
N TYR A 102 8.00 4.35 -3.68
CA TYR A 102 8.88 3.59 -2.79
C TYR A 102 9.78 2.60 -3.56
N ARG A 103 9.24 1.88 -4.55
CA ARG A 103 10.02 0.96 -5.40
C ARG A 103 11.10 1.69 -6.19
N GLY A 104 10.80 2.90 -6.70
CA GLY A 104 11.77 3.76 -7.37
C GLY A 104 12.93 4.14 -6.44
N ILE A 105 12.62 4.60 -5.23
CA ILE A 105 13.61 4.92 -4.18
C ILE A 105 14.45 3.68 -3.86
N LYS A 106 13.80 2.54 -3.58
CA LYS A 106 14.48 1.30 -3.21
C LYS A 106 15.47 0.86 -4.27
N LYS A 107 15.05 0.86 -5.55
CA LYS A 107 15.90 0.48 -6.70
C LYS A 107 17.16 1.35 -6.80
N LEU A 108 17.02 2.67 -6.58
CA LEU A 108 18.15 3.59 -6.54
C LEU A 108 19.11 3.27 -5.39
N THR A 109 18.58 2.99 -4.20
CA THR A 109 19.38 2.75 -2.98
C THR A 109 20.02 1.37 -2.91
N SER A 110 19.49 0.39 -3.63
CA SER A 110 20.09 -0.96 -3.73
C SER A 110 21.31 -0.98 -4.67
N SER A 111 21.54 0.07 -5.45
CA SER A 111 22.68 0.19 -6.35
C SER A 111 23.83 0.88 -5.60
N ASN A 112 24.97 0.20 -5.38
CA ASN A 112 26.09 0.61 -4.51
C ASN A 112 26.70 2.02 -4.76
N ASN A 113 26.37 2.68 -5.88
CA ASN A 113 26.94 3.96 -6.31
C ASN A 113 26.25 5.21 -5.71
N SER A 114 25.15 5.06 -4.95
CA SER A 114 24.36 6.19 -4.43
C SER A 114 24.60 6.53 -2.95
N SER A 115 25.53 5.83 -2.29
CA SER A 115 25.58 5.69 -0.84
C SER A 115 26.01 6.91 -0.02
N LYS A 116 26.74 7.87 -0.59
CA LYS A 116 27.26 9.03 0.17
C LYS A 116 26.29 10.21 0.26
N GLU A 117 25.32 10.31 -0.64
CA GLU A 117 24.43 11.48 -0.75
C GLU A 117 23.00 11.21 -0.24
N ILE A 118 22.59 9.93 -0.20
CA ILE A 118 21.27 9.52 0.27
C ILE A 118 21.34 9.20 1.76
N ASN A 119 20.39 9.73 2.52
CA ASN A 119 20.23 9.43 3.93
C ASN A 119 19.58 8.04 4.10
N PHE A 120 20.41 7.01 4.30
CA PHE A 120 19.94 5.64 4.50
C PHE A 120 19.10 5.42 5.75
N GLU A 121 19.26 6.23 6.79
CA GLU A 121 18.40 6.13 7.98
C GLU A 121 16.96 6.49 7.63
N LYS A 122 16.75 7.55 6.83
CA LYS A 122 15.41 7.90 6.31
C LYS A 122 14.85 6.80 5.42
N VAL A 123 15.67 6.23 4.54
CA VAL A 123 15.25 5.11 3.69
C VAL A 123 14.83 3.93 4.56
N LYS A 124 15.62 3.54 5.56
CA LYS A 124 15.29 2.44 6.48
C LYS A 124 14.02 2.70 7.29
N LYS A 125 13.79 3.94 7.74
CA LYS A 125 12.53 4.34 8.39
C LYS A 125 11.34 4.15 7.45
N LEU A 126 11.45 4.62 6.20
CA LEU A 126 10.44 4.40 5.17
C LEU A 126 10.22 2.89 4.93
N GLU A 127 11.28 2.08 4.80
CA GLU A 127 11.15 0.64 4.61
C GLU A 127 10.40 -0.06 5.75
N ASN A 128 10.67 0.33 7.00
CA ASN A 128 9.95 -0.20 8.16
C ASN A 128 8.47 0.19 8.12
N LEU A 129 8.15 1.46 7.86
CA LEU A 129 6.78 1.94 7.75
C LEU A 129 6.01 1.23 6.62
N ILE A 130 6.65 1.03 5.47
CA ILE A 130 6.06 0.30 4.34
C ILE A 130 5.78 -1.16 4.74
N ARG A 131 6.66 -1.79 5.52
CA ARG A 131 6.48 -3.16 6.02
C ARG A 131 5.32 -3.24 7.01
N GLU A 132 5.24 -2.31 7.95
CA GLU A 132 4.15 -2.19 8.92
C GLU A 132 2.80 -2.04 8.20
N LYS A 133 2.70 -1.09 7.27
CA LYS A 133 1.51 -0.88 6.43
C LYS A 133 1.09 -2.13 5.64
N LYS A 134 2.04 -2.93 5.16
CA LYS A 134 1.76 -4.20 4.48
C LYS A 134 1.31 -5.32 5.41
N SER A 135 1.59 -5.22 6.70
CA SER A 135 1.17 -6.19 7.72
C SER A 135 -0.15 -5.83 8.40
N GLU A 136 -0.64 -4.59 8.27
CA GLU A 136 -1.88 -4.13 8.92
C GLU A 136 -3.10 -5.01 8.61
N ASN A 137 -3.13 -5.64 7.42
CA ASN A 137 -4.22 -6.52 7.00
C ASN A 137 -3.81 -7.99 6.89
N LYS A 138 -2.91 -8.41 7.78
CA LYS A 138 -2.55 -9.83 7.95
C LYS A 138 -2.95 -10.29 9.33
N PHE A 139 -3.97 -11.14 9.37
CA PHE A 139 -4.55 -11.67 10.60
C PHE A 139 -4.30 -13.15 10.72
N GLN A 140 -4.34 -13.65 11.94
CA GLN A 140 -4.17 -15.07 12.23
C GLN A 140 -5.29 -15.51 13.16
N VAL A 141 -6.00 -16.57 12.76
CA VAL A 141 -7.11 -17.17 13.50
C VAL A 141 -6.70 -18.57 13.89
N ASP A 142 -6.80 -18.93 15.17
CA ASP A 142 -6.49 -20.29 15.62
C ASP A 142 -7.75 -21.17 15.63
N ALA A 143 -7.81 -22.15 14.72
CA ALA A 143 -8.93 -23.08 14.63
C ALA A 143 -9.17 -23.89 15.91
N ASN A 144 -8.17 -24.03 16.80
CA ASN A 144 -8.37 -24.71 18.07
C ASN A 144 -9.36 -24.00 18.98
N ASN A 145 -9.52 -22.68 18.82
CA ASN A 145 -10.46 -21.87 19.58
C ASN A 145 -11.90 -21.99 19.03
N ILE A 146 -12.09 -22.67 17.90
CA ILE A 146 -13.35 -22.74 17.17
C ILE A 146 -13.99 -24.12 17.36
N VAL A 147 -14.97 -24.17 18.24
CA VAL A 147 -15.74 -25.39 18.55
C VAL A 147 -17.13 -25.40 17.93
N ASP A 148 -17.66 -24.22 17.59
CA ASP A 148 -18.99 -23.99 17.01
C ASP A 148 -19.03 -22.60 16.34
N TRP A 149 -20.20 -22.23 15.78
CA TRP A 149 -20.40 -20.93 15.13
C TRP A 149 -20.17 -19.73 16.06
N LYS A 150 -20.55 -19.85 17.34
CA LYS A 150 -20.39 -18.76 18.31
C LYS A 150 -18.92 -18.48 18.60
N SER A 151 -18.14 -19.53 18.80
CA SER A 151 -16.69 -19.43 19.02
C SER A 151 -15.94 -19.01 17.75
N PHE A 152 -16.39 -19.41 16.55
CA PHE A 152 -15.91 -18.87 15.28
C PHE A 152 -16.05 -17.33 15.23
N HIS A 153 -17.28 -16.83 15.41
CA HIS A 153 -17.55 -15.40 15.34
C HIS A 153 -16.80 -14.60 16.40
N LYS A 154 -16.66 -15.15 17.61
CA LYS A 154 -15.84 -14.56 18.67
C LYS A 154 -14.36 -14.48 18.28
N GLU A 155 -13.79 -15.56 17.76
CA GLU A 155 -12.38 -15.62 17.38
C GLU A 155 -12.07 -14.62 16.27
N VAL A 156 -12.86 -14.63 15.18
CA VAL A 156 -12.62 -13.71 14.05
C VAL A 156 -12.86 -12.26 14.44
N ARG A 157 -13.85 -11.97 15.29
CA ARG A 157 -14.08 -10.61 15.80
C ARG A 157 -12.85 -10.09 16.54
N ASN A 158 -12.27 -10.91 17.41
CA ASN A 158 -11.11 -10.51 18.21
C ASN A 158 -9.86 -10.34 17.36
N GLU A 159 -9.56 -11.33 16.52
CA GLU A 159 -8.32 -11.35 15.72
C GLU A 159 -8.34 -10.31 14.60
N LEU A 160 -9.47 -10.15 13.90
CA LEU A 160 -9.60 -9.17 12.82
C LEU A 160 -10.06 -7.79 13.32
N LYS A 161 -10.27 -7.64 14.63
CA LYS A 161 -10.68 -6.38 15.29
C LYS A 161 -11.97 -5.80 14.69
N PHE A 162 -12.97 -6.66 14.47
CA PHE A 162 -14.28 -6.22 13.99
C PHE A 162 -14.96 -5.26 14.97
N PRO A 163 -15.83 -4.36 14.48
CA PRO A 163 -16.51 -3.38 15.32
C PRO A 163 -17.42 -4.03 16.37
N ASP A 164 -17.75 -3.27 17.42
CA ASP A 164 -18.58 -3.77 18.53
C ASP A 164 -20.01 -4.15 18.12
N TYR A 165 -20.49 -3.61 17.00
CA TYR A 165 -21.79 -3.90 16.42
C TYR A 165 -21.77 -5.08 15.43
N TYR A 166 -20.69 -5.88 15.39
CA TYR A 166 -20.61 -7.07 14.56
C TYR A 166 -21.73 -8.07 14.87
N GLY A 167 -22.53 -8.42 13.84
CA GLY A 167 -23.77 -9.20 14.00
C GLY A 167 -23.62 -10.71 14.19
N GLU A 168 -22.39 -11.23 14.35
CA GLU A 168 -22.08 -12.65 14.61
C GLU A 168 -22.77 -13.63 13.63
N ASN A 169 -22.78 -13.28 12.36
CA ASN A 169 -23.26 -14.12 11.26
C ASN A 169 -22.39 -13.91 10.00
N MET A 170 -22.58 -14.74 8.96
CA MET A 170 -21.73 -14.69 7.76
C MET A 170 -22.00 -13.48 6.86
N ASP A 171 -23.21 -12.91 6.86
CA ASP A 171 -23.47 -11.67 6.12
C ASP A 171 -22.70 -10.49 6.75
N ALA A 172 -22.76 -10.37 8.09
CA ALA A 172 -21.95 -9.41 8.82
C ALA A 172 -20.44 -9.64 8.66
N TRP A 173 -20.02 -10.92 8.53
CA TRP A 173 -18.63 -11.26 8.23
C TRP A 173 -18.22 -10.75 6.86
N ILE A 174 -19.05 -10.99 5.83
CA ILE A 174 -18.81 -10.50 4.46
C ILE A 174 -18.68 -8.98 4.45
N ASP A 175 -19.56 -8.26 5.14
CA ASP A 175 -19.53 -6.80 5.19
C ASP A 175 -18.23 -6.27 5.79
N CYS A 176 -17.80 -6.81 6.94
CA CYS A 176 -16.54 -6.41 7.58
C CYS A 176 -15.33 -6.72 6.69
N ILE A 177 -15.34 -7.86 6.01
CA ILE A 177 -14.24 -8.29 5.15
C ILE A 177 -14.17 -7.46 3.86
N ASP A 178 -15.31 -7.11 3.27
CA ASP A 178 -15.37 -6.25 2.09
C ASP A 178 -14.81 -4.85 2.41
N GLU A 179 -15.11 -4.32 3.60
CA GLU A 179 -14.58 -3.05 4.13
C GLU A 179 -13.06 -3.11 4.36
N ILE A 180 -12.57 -4.09 5.13
CA ILE A 180 -11.12 -4.23 5.41
C ILE A 180 -10.31 -4.40 4.10
N SER A 181 -10.87 -5.16 3.15
CA SER A 181 -10.21 -5.47 1.88
C SER A 181 -10.46 -4.43 0.77
N GLU A 182 -11.19 -3.34 1.06
CA GLU A 182 -11.55 -2.32 0.07
C GLU A 182 -10.31 -1.70 -0.59
N ASN A 183 -9.31 -1.35 0.22
CA ASN A 183 -8.17 -0.56 -0.25
C ASN A 183 -6.84 -1.32 -0.28
N SER A 184 -6.83 -2.57 0.18
CA SER A 184 -5.60 -3.38 0.30
C SER A 184 -5.90 -4.86 0.42
N ASP A 185 -4.89 -5.68 0.11
CA ASP A 185 -4.99 -7.12 0.21
C ASP A 185 -5.10 -7.54 1.69
N LEU A 186 -6.06 -8.43 1.98
CA LEU A 186 -6.34 -9.00 3.28
C LEU A 186 -5.88 -10.46 3.29
N VAL A 187 -5.01 -10.82 4.23
CA VAL A 187 -4.57 -12.20 4.44
C VAL A 187 -5.07 -12.68 5.78
N ILE A 188 -5.83 -13.77 5.77
CA ILE A 188 -6.29 -14.44 7.00
C ILE A 188 -5.63 -15.82 7.02
N ARG A 189 -4.70 -15.99 7.95
CA ARG A 189 -4.07 -17.28 8.19
C ARG A 189 -4.88 -18.09 9.19
N ILE A 190 -5.37 -19.24 8.78
CA ILE A 190 -6.03 -20.20 9.67
C ILE A 190 -4.97 -21.18 10.15
N LYS A 191 -4.71 -21.18 11.46
CA LYS A 191 -3.87 -22.18 12.11
C LYS A 191 -4.67 -23.39 12.55
N ASN A 192 -4.03 -24.54 12.60
CA ASN A 192 -4.62 -25.83 12.97
C ASN A 192 -5.85 -26.18 12.10
N THR A 193 -5.81 -25.86 10.81
CA THR A 193 -6.96 -25.94 9.89
C THR A 193 -7.55 -27.36 9.85
N GLN A 194 -6.71 -28.39 9.96
CA GLN A 194 -7.16 -29.78 9.97
C GLN A 194 -8.13 -30.08 11.13
N ASN A 195 -7.98 -29.41 12.28
CA ASN A 195 -8.90 -29.56 13.41
C ASN A 195 -10.28 -28.97 13.08
N LEU A 196 -10.33 -27.81 12.42
CA LEU A 196 -11.59 -27.22 11.97
C LEU A 196 -12.26 -28.11 10.94
N LYS A 197 -11.50 -28.59 9.96
CA LYS A 197 -11.99 -29.49 8.91
C LYS A 197 -12.61 -30.77 9.48
N ASN A 198 -12.01 -31.34 10.53
CA ASN A 198 -12.49 -32.58 11.13
C ASN A 198 -13.69 -32.37 12.05
N LYS A 199 -13.71 -31.28 12.84
CA LYS A 199 -14.74 -31.04 13.85
C LYS A 199 -15.95 -30.30 13.29
N ASN A 200 -15.70 -29.27 12.49
CA ASN A 200 -16.71 -28.33 11.98
C ASN A 200 -16.43 -28.01 10.49
N PRO A 201 -16.56 -28.99 9.58
CA PRO A 201 -16.31 -28.79 8.15
C PRO A 201 -17.22 -27.72 7.53
N GLU A 202 -18.44 -27.56 8.06
CA GLU A 202 -19.39 -26.53 7.62
C GLU A 202 -18.83 -25.11 7.80
N ILE A 203 -18.28 -24.80 8.99
CA ILE A 203 -17.68 -23.48 9.27
C ILE A 203 -16.52 -23.20 8.31
N LEU A 204 -15.66 -24.19 8.07
CA LEU A 204 -14.55 -24.04 7.13
C LEU A 204 -15.04 -23.80 5.70
N ASN A 205 -16.05 -24.56 5.25
CA ASN A 205 -16.63 -24.38 3.91
C ASN A 205 -17.26 -23.00 3.76
N SER A 206 -18.07 -22.56 4.72
CA SER A 206 -18.66 -21.22 4.70
C SER A 206 -17.62 -20.11 4.70
N LEU A 207 -16.53 -20.25 5.46
CA LEU A 207 -15.42 -19.28 5.44
C LEU A 207 -14.80 -19.18 4.03
N ILE A 208 -14.56 -20.32 3.37
CA ILE A 208 -14.03 -20.37 2.00
C ILE A 208 -15.02 -19.72 1.02
N GLU A 209 -16.28 -20.14 1.06
CA GLU A 209 -17.34 -19.65 0.17
C GLU A 209 -17.57 -18.14 0.33
N CYS A 210 -17.64 -17.64 1.55
CA CYS A 210 -17.84 -16.21 1.80
C CYS A 210 -16.61 -15.39 1.39
N SER A 211 -15.39 -15.90 1.59
CA SER A 211 -14.16 -15.25 1.10
C SER A 211 -14.12 -15.19 -0.43
N GLN A 212 -14.53 -16.27 -1.09
CA GLN A 212 -14.67 -16.32 -2.54
C GLN A 212 -15.74 -15.35 -3.03
N PHE A 213 -16.88 -15.26 -2.34
CA PHE A 213 -17.95 -14.33 -2.67
C PHE A 213 -17.48 -12.86 -2.67
N VAL A 214 -16.73 -12.43 -1.64
CA VAL A 214 -16.13 -11.09 -1.60
C VAL A 214 -15.19 -10.88 -2.79
N ASN A 215 -14.30 -11.84 -3.07
CA ASN A 215 -13.38 -11.75 -4.21
C ASN A 215 -14.12 -11.68 -5.55
N THR A 216 -15.19 -12.47 -5.75
CA THR A 216 -16.02 -12.42 -6.96
C THR A 216 -16.66 -11.06 -7.14
N ARG A 217 -17.18 -10.44 -6.08
CA ARG A 217 -17.70 -9.06 -6.12
C ARG A 217 -16.63 -8.07 -6.59
N LYS A 218 -15.42 -8.15 -6.03
CA LYS A 218 -14.32 -7.26 -6.41
C LYS A 218 -13.86 -7.48 -7.86
N ILE A 219 -13.77 -8.72 -8.33
CA ILE A 219 -13.47 -9.03 -9.74
C ILE A 219 -14.53 -8.44 -10.67
N ASN A 220 -15.82 -8.56 -10.33
CA ASN A 220 -16.91 -7.99 -11.13
C ASN A 220 -16.85 -6.46 -11.21
N GLN A 221 -16.19 -5.80 -10.26
CA GLN A 221 -15.92 -4.36 -10.26
C GLN A 221 -14.62 -3.99 -10.99
N GLY A 222 -13.94 -4.96 -11.61
CA GLY A 222 -12.67 -4.77 -12.32
C GLY A 222 -11.43 -4.78 -11.41
N GLU A 223 -11.56 -5.22 -10.16
CA GLU A 223 -10.43 -5.39 -9.25
C GLU A 223 -9.82 -6.80 -9.31
N LYS A 224 -8.69 -6.97 -8.60
CA LYS A 224 -8.07 -8.28 -8.37
C LYS A 224 -8.68 -8.97 -7.13
N ASN A 225 -8.36 -10.25 -6.96
CA ASN A 225 -8.55 -10.92 -5.66
C ASN A 225 -7.82 -10.14 -4.55
N ARG A 226 -8.55 -9.84 -3.47
CA ARG A 226 -8.02 -9.10 -2.31
C ARG A 226 -7.97 -9.96 -1.06
N VAL A 227 -8.90 -10.90 -0.89
CA VAL A 227 -8.98 -11.77 0.29
C VAL A 227 -8.24 -13.06 0.01
N ILE A 228 -7.24 -13.36 0.83
CA ILE A 228 -6.40 -14.55 0.73
C ILE A 228 -6.55 -15.34 2.03
N LEU A 229 -7.08 -16.55 1.92
CA LEU A 229 -7.03 -17.52 3.01
C LEU A 229 -5.75 -18.34 2.89
N ASP A 230 -4.97 -18.36 3.97
CA ASP A 230 -3.75 -19.16 4.11
C ASP A 230 -4.01 -20.26 5.13
N PHE A 231 -4.01 -21.51 4.68
CA PHE A 231 -4.26 -22.68 5.53
C PHE A 231 -2.93 -23.39 5.79
N ASP A 232 -2.68 -23.73 7.06
CA ASP A 232 -1.53 -24.54 7.46
C ASP A 232 -1.70 -26.05 7.28
#